data_AF-A0A963B930-F1
#
_entry.id   AF-A0A963B930-F1
#
_cell.length_a   1.000
_cell.length_b   1.000
_cell.length_c   1.000
_cell.angle_alpha   90.00
_cell.angle_beta   90.00
_cell.angle_gamma   90.00
#
_symmetry.space_group_name_H-M   'P 1'
#
loop_
_entity.id
_entity.type
_entity.pdbx_description
1 polymer ?
#
loop_
_entity_poly.entity_id
_entity_poly.type
_entity_poly.pdbx_seq_one_letter_code
_entity_poly.pdbx_strand_id
1 'polypeptide(L)'
;MKRATYFNCLAALSIGLLSNAVLAGDAIGPTVKQAINYNAIGMFVVFVLLTLGITYWAANRTKTTADFYTAGGGITGAQNGLAIAGDYMSAATLLGLTAMMYTQGVDAYIYMIAFFVGWPMILFLMAERLRNLGRFTFADITSYRLNQGKVRTMAAISSLVVVCFYLVAQMVGAGQLI
;
A
#
# COMPACT_ATOMS: atom_id res chain seq x y z
N MET A 1 37.00 -7.36 -12.94
CA MET A 1 36.94 -5.98 -12.42
C MET A 1 35.55 -5.33 -12.39
N LYS A 2 34.63 -5.57 -13.35
CA LYS A 2 33.31 -4.87 -13.38
C LYS A 2 32.34 -5.16 -12.21
N ARG A 3 32.43 -6.31 -11.52
CA ARG A 3 31.52 -6.65 -10.38
C ARG A 3 31.74 -5.78 -9.13
N ALA A 4 32.98 -5.34 -8.88
CA ALA A 4 33.30 -4.49 -7.73
C ALA A 4 32.74 -3.06 -7.87
N THR A 5 32.68 -2.55 -9.11
CA THR A 5 32.12 -1.22 -9.41
C THR A 5 30.61 -1.15 -9.14
N TYR A 6 29.84 -2.20 -9.47
CA TYR A 6 28.40 -2.25 -9.16
C TYR A 6 28.12 -2.34 -7.65
N PHE A 7 28.96 -3.07 -6.90
CA PHE A 7 28.81 -3.20 -5.45
C PHE A 7 29.11 -1.88 -4.72
N ASN A 8 30.15 -1.16 -5.14
CA ASN A 8 30.46 0.17 -4.59
C ASN A 8 29.41 1.22 -4.95
N CYS A 9 28.77 1.13 -6.12
CA CYS A 9 27.72 2.05 -6.53
C CYS A 9 26.42 1.82 -5.72
N LEU A 10 26.06 0.56 -5.44
CA LEU A 10 24.93 0.21 -4.57
C LEU A 10 25.20 0.59 -3.10
N ALA A 11 26.43 0.41 -2.61
CA ALA A 11 26.83 0.84 -1.28
C ALA A 11 26.78 2.38 -1.14
N ALA A 12 27.24 3.12 -2.14
CA ALA A 12 27.15 4.59 -2.15
C ALA A 12 25.70 5.10 -2.17
N LEU A 13 24.82 4.42 -2.91
CA LEU A 13 23.38 4.74 -2.93
C LEU A 13 22.72 4.48 -1.55
N SER A 14 23.12 3.41 -0.87
CA SER A 14 22.61 3.08 0.47
C SER A 14 23.09 4.05 1.55
N ILE A 15 24.31 4.57 1.45
CA ILE A 15 24.85 5.57 2.37
C ILE A 15 24.18 6.94 2.12
N GLY A 16 23.95 7.33 0.86
CA GLY A 16 23.23 8.56 0.53
C GLY A 16 21.76 8.59 0.97
N LEU A 17 21.09 7.43 0.98
CA LEU A 17 19.73 7.29 1.52
C LEU A 17 19.71 7.39 3.06
N LEU A 18 20.72 6.86 3.75
CA LEU A 18 20.87 6.96 5.21
C LEU A 18 21.14 8.41 5.66
N SER A 19 21.91 9.18 4.89
CA SER A 19 22.20 10.60 5.20
C SER A 19 20.95 11.49 5.22
N ASN A 20 19.97 11.20 4.36
CA ASN A 20 18.70 11.96 4.32
C ASN A 20 17.72 11.55 5.44
N ALA A 21 17.87 10.35 6.00
CA ALA A 21 17.08 9.92 7.15
C ALA A 21 17.49 10.65 8.45
N VAL A 22 18.74 11.09 8.55
CA VAL A 22 19.27 11.80 9.74
C VAL A 22 18.80 13.26 9.79
N LEU A 23 18.47 13.88 8.65
CA LEU A 23 17.97 15.27 8.57
C LEU A 23 16.46 15.42 8.74
N ALA A 24 15.70 14.32 8.91
CA ALA A 24 14.25 14.35 9.10
C ALA A 24 13.80 14.58 10.56
N GLY A 25 14.76 14.77 11.49
CA GLY A 25 14.51 14.85 12.94
C GLY A 25 13.85 16.14 13.42
N ASP A 26 13.87 17.23 12.64
CA ASP A 26 13.46 18.57 13.10
C ASP A 26 12.03 18.98 12.70
N ALA A 27 11.24 18.11 12.08
CA ALA A 27 9.89 18.46 11.62
C ALA A 27 8.79 18.37 12.71
N ILE A 28 9.13 17.96 13.93
CA ILE A 28 8.17 17.79 15.02
C ILE A 28 8.39 18.93 16.02
N GLY A 29 7.65 20.02 15.85
CA GLY A 29 7.52 21.09 16.86
C GLY A 29 7.02 20.55 18.21
N PRO A 30 7.03 21.36 19.28
CA PRO A 30 6.78 20.89 20.64
C PRO A 30 5.39 20.25 20.74
N THR A 31 5.36 18.92 20.83
CA THR A 31 4.15 18.13 21.02
C THR A 31 3.65 18.35 22.45
N VAL A 32 2.53 19.06 22.58
CA VAL A 32 1.84 19.21 23.87
C VAL A 32 1.42 17.81 24.30
N LYS A 33 1.97 17.33 25.42
CA LYS A 33 1.69 16.00 25.96
C LYS A 33 0.21 15.90 26.35
N GLN A 34 -0.60 15.31 25.48
CA GLN A 34 -2.03 15.10 25.69
C GLN A 34 -2.24 14.21 26.93
N ALA A 35 -3.21 14.55 27.78
CA ALA A 35 -3.58 13.70 28.92
C ALA A 35 -4.10 12.33 28.43
N ILE A 36 -3.81 11.27 29.19
CA ILE A 36 -4.18 9.89 28.84
C ILE A 36 -5.70 9.77 28.68
N ASN A 37 -6.14 9.49 27.46
CA ASN A 37 -7.55 9.32 27.13
C ASN A 37 -7.92 7.83 27.14
N TYR A 38 -8.40 7.35 28.28
CA TYR A 38 -8.78 5.93 28.45
C TYR A 38 -9.85 5.47 27.45
N ASN A 39 -10.76 6.36 27.05
CA ASN A 39 -11.78 6.08 26.05
C ASN A 39 -11.18 5.80 24.66
N ALA A 40 -10.20 6.59 24.23
CA ALA A 40 -9.53 6.39 22.94
C ALA A 40 -8.70 5.10 22.93
N ILE A 41 -7.99 4.81 24.03
CA ILE A 41 -7.23 3.58 24.18
C ILE A 41 -8.17 2.36 24.14
N GLY A 42 -9.31 2.43 24.84
CA GLY A 42 -10.32 1.37 24.82
C GLY A 42 -10.84 1.09 23.41
N MET A 43 -11.21 2.13 22.65
CA MET A 43 -11.66 1.99 21.26
C MET A 43 -10.58 1.41 20.35
N PHE A 44 -9.32 1.85 20.50
CA PHE A 44 -8.19 1.33 19.73
C PHE A 44 -7.97 -0.17 19.97
N VAL A 45 -7.95 -0.61 21.25
CA VAL A 45 -7.76 -2.02 21.60
C VAL A 45 -8.91 -2.87 21.07
N VAL A 46 -10.16 -2.42 21.20
CA VAL A 46 -11.33 -3.13 20.65
C VAL A 46 -11.22 -3.27 19.13
N PHE A 47 -10.84 -2.20 18.43
CA PHE A 47 -10.65 -2.23 16.98
C PHE A 47 -9.54 -3.21 16.55
N VAL A 48 -8.39 -3.19 17.23
CA VAL A 48 -7.27 -4.11 16.96
C VAL A 48 -7.67 -5.57 17.22
N LEU A 49 -8.36 -5.86 18.32
CA LEU A 49 -8.81 -7.22 18.62
C LEU A 49 -9.87 -7.72 17.64
N LEU A 50 -10.81 -6.86 17.23
CA LEU A 50 -11.82 -7.20 16.22
C LEU A 50 -11.17 -7.52 14.87
N THR A 51 -10.26 -6.66 14.40
CA THR A 51 -9.56 -6.88 13.13
C THR A 51 -8.75 -8.17 13.16
N LEU A 52 -7.94 -8.40 14.20
CA LEU A 52 -7.19 -9.64 14.36
C LEU A 52 -8.10 -10.87 14.46
N GLY A 53 -9.23 -10.78 15.18
CA GLY A 53 -10.21 -11.86 15.29
C GLY A 53 -10.83 -12.25 13.95
N ILE A 54 -11.22 -11.25 13.14
CA ILE A 54 -11.74 -11.47 11.78
C ILE A 54 -10.66 -12.07 10.89
N THR A 55 -9.43 -11.55 10.94
CA THR A 55 -8.30 -12.08 10.14
C THR A 55 -7.96 -13.51 10.50
N TYR A 56 -7.93 -13.86 11.79
CA TYR A 56 -7.66 -15.22 12.25
C TYR A 56 -8.75 -16.20 11.78
N TRP A 57 -10.02 -15.80 11.93
CA TRP A 57 -11.15 -16.58 11.45
C TRP A 57 -11.12 -16.80 9.93
N ALA A 58 -10.79 -15.76 9.16
CA ALA A 58 -10.65 -15.84 7.72
C ALA A 58 -9.45 -16.72 7.30
N ALA A 59 -8.30 -16.53 7.95
CA ALA A 59 -7.09 -17.32 7.69
C ALA A 59 -7.31 -18.83 7.91
N ASN A 60 -8.10 -19.20 8.92
CA ASN A 60 -8.38 -20.60 9.22
C ASN A 60 -9.31 -21.29 8.20
N ARG A 61 -9.93 -20.52 7.28
CA ARG A 61 -10.76 -21.04 6.19
C ARG A 61 -10.01 -21.20 4.87
N THR A 62 -8.82 -20.63 4.74
CA THR A 62 -8.03 -20.69 3.51
C THR A 62 -7.18 -21.96 3.47
N LYS A 63 -7.48 -22.89 2.57
CA LYS A 63 -6.79 -24.20 2.49
C LYS A 63 -5.97 -24.40 1.21
N THR A 64 -6.35 -23.74 0.11
CA THR A 64 -5.65 -23.85 -1.17
C THR A 64 -5.16 -22.50 -1.68
N THR A 65 -4.22 -22.53 -2.64
CA THR A 65 -3.70 -21.31 -3.31
C THR A 65 -4.80 -20.53 -4.03
N ALA A 66 -5.78 -21.24 -4.62
CA ALA A 66 -6.94 -20.60 -5.24
C ALA A 66 -7.86 -19.96 -4.19
N ASP A 67 -8.01 -20.57 -3.01
CA ASP A 67 -8.74 -19.95 -1.91
C ASP A 67 -8.04 -18.68 -1.40
N PHE A 68 -6.71 -18.66 -1.41
CA PHE A 68 -5.94 -17.49 -0.97
C PHE A 68 -6.00 -16.33 -1.96
N TYR A 69 -5.89 -16.60 -3.27
CA TYR A 69 -5.81 -15.54 -4.29
C TYR A 69 -7.15 -15.16 -4.91
N THR A 70 -8.13 -16.06 -4.96
CA THR A 70 -9.44 -15.79 -5.59
C THR A 70 -10.62 -16.17 -4.73
N ALA A 71 -10.40 -16.60 -3.47
CA ALA A 71 -11.44 -17.09 -2.57
C ALA A 71 -12.37 -18.12 -3.25
N GLY A 72 -11.80 -18.98 -4.09
CA GLY A 72 -12.53 -20.00 -4.84
C GLY A 72 -13.48 -19.46 -5.91
N GLY A 73 -13.41 -18.18 -6.26
CA GLY A 73 -14.29 -17.53 -7.23
C GLY A 73 -15.69 -17.17 -6.70
N GLY A 74 -15.93 -17.30 -5.38
CA GLY A 74 -17.23 -17.09 -4.75
C GLY A 74 -17.54 -15.66 -4.31
N ILE A 75 -16.68 -14.69 -4.58
CA ILE A 75 -16.87 -13.28 -4.15
C ILE A 75 -17.85 -12.58 -5.09
N THR A 76 -18.92 -12.01 -4.52
CA THR A 76 -19.89 -11.21 -5.29
C THR A 76 -19.28 -9.87 -5.73
N GLY A 77 -19.79 -9.29 -6.82
CA GLY A 77 -19.28 -8.01 -7.34
C GLY A 77 -19.33 -6.87 -6.31
N ALA A 78 -20.37 -6.83 -5.47
CA ALA A 78 -20.48 -5.83 -4.40
C ALA A 78 -19.43 -6.02 -3.30
N GLN A 79 -19.16 -7.27 -2.88
CA GLN A 79 -18.11 -7.58 -1.90
C GLN A 79 -16.72 -7.25 -2.44
N ASN A 80 -16.44 -7.55 -3.71
CA ASN A 80 -15.19 -7.20 -4.36
C ASN A 80 -15.02 -5.67 -4.46
N GLY A 81 -16.09 -4.96 -4.83
CA GLY A 81 -16.10 -3.50 -4.86
C GLY A 81 -15.82 -2.87 -3.50
N LEU A 82 -16.43 -3.40 -2.43
CA LEU A 82 -16.20 -2.94 -1.06
C LEU A 82 -14.76 -3.21 -0.61
N ALA A 83 -14.19 -4.37 -0.95
CA ALA A 83 -12.81 -4.69 -0.63
C ALA A 83 -11.82 -3.72 -1.30
N ILE A 84 -11.99 -3.44 -2.60
CA ILE A 84 -11.16 -2.47 -3.33
C ILE A 84 -11.33 -1.06 -2.77
N ALA A 85 -12.56 -0.67 -2.43
CA ALA A 85 -12.80 0.61 -1.78
C ALA A 85 -12.09 0.70 -0.41
N GLY A 86 -12.07 -0.39 0.36
CA GLY A 86 -11.34 -0.49 1.62
C GLY A 86 -9.84 -0.35 1.46
N ASP A 87 -9.24 -1.05 0.49
CA ASP A 87 -7.79 -0.98 0.20
C ASP A 87 -7.34 0.43 -0.23
N TYR A 88 -8.24 1.23 -0.78
CA TYR A 88 -7.98 2.63 -1.12
C TYR A 88 -8.00 3.58 0.09
N MET A 89 -8.74 3.24 1.14
CA MET A 89 -8.84 4.06 2.34
C MET A 89 -7.58 3.88 3.18
N SER A 90 -6.64 4.81 3.04
CA SER A 90 -5.36 4.83 3.72
C SER A 90 -5.15 6.20 4.38
N ALA A 91 -4.29 6.26 5.40
CA ALA A 91 -3.87 7.53 5.98
C ALA A 91 -3.30 8.48 4.91
N ALA A 92 -2.66 7.93 3.88
CA ALA A 92 -2.13 8.71 2.75
C ALA A 92 -3.24 9.37 1.92
N THR A 93 -4.36 8.67 1.67
CA THR A 93 -5.46 9.23 0.87
C THR A 93 -6.26 10.23 1.68
N LEU A 94 -6.49 9.97 2.98
CA LEU A 94 -7.11 10.94 3.88
C LEU A 94 -6.26 12.21 4.01
N LEU A 95 -5.03 12.09 4.53
CA LEU A 95 -4.18 13.25 4.83
C LEU A 95 -3.72 13.96 3.56
N GLY A 96 -3.38 13.21 2.51
CA GLY A 96 -2.89 13.76 1.25
C GLY A 96 -3.96 14.59 0.54
N LEU A 97 -5.18 14.07 0.40
CA LEU A 97 -6.25 14.81 -0.28
C LEU A 97 -6.76 15.96 0.59
N THR A 98 -6.84 15.82 1.92
CA THR A 98 -7.21 16.95 2.79
C THR A 98 -6.16 18.06 2.77
N ALA A 99 -4.87 17.73 2.73
CA ALA A 99 -3.79 18.71 2.63
C ALA A 99 -3.79 19.41 1.26
N MET A 100 -4.06 18.66 0.19
CA MET A 100 -4.20 19.23 -1.16
C MET A 100 -5.40 20.19 -1.24
N MET A 101 -6.54 19.81 -0.67
CA MET A 101 -7.72 20.68 -0.58
C MET A 101 -7.45 21.93 0.26
N TYR A 102 -6.72 21.80 1.37
CA TYR A 102 -6.35 22.92 2.21
C TYR A 102 -5.42 23.93 1.50
N THR A 103 -4.51 23.45 0.66
CA THR A 103 -3.50 24.28 -0.01
C THR A 103 -3.96 24.84 -1.36
N GLN A 104 -4.69 24.05 -2.16
CA GLN A 104 -5.13 24.41 -3.51
C GLN A 104 -6.62 24.77 -3.60
N GLY A 105 -7.35 24.68 -2.49
CA GLY A 105 -8.78 24.98 -2.45
C GLY A 105 -9.63 23.95 -3.19
N VAL A 106 -10.84 24.37 -3.58
CA VAL A 106 -11.87 23.50 -4.19
C VAL A 106 -11.44 22.89 -5.52
N ASP A 107 -10.47 23.51 -6.20
CA ASP A 107 -9.92 22.99 -7.46
C ASP A 107 -9.24 21.62 -7.25
N ALA A 108 -8.76 21.32 -6.04
CA ALA A 108 -8.20 20.01 -5.70
C ALA A 108 -9.20 18.86 -5.81
N TYR A 109 -10.51 19.16 -5.79
CA TYR A 109 -11.58 18.17 -5.92
C TYR A 109 -11.50 17.38 -7.24
N ILE A 110 -10.94 17.99 -8.29
CA ILE A 110 -10.76 17.30 -9.57
C ILE A 110 -9.80 16.11 -9.46
N TYR A 111 -8.78 16.19 -8.59
CA TYR A 111 -7.84 15.09 -8.36
C TYR A 111 -8.53 13.91 -7.67
N MET A 112 -9.48 14.17 -6.78
CA MET A 112 -10.28 13.14 -6.12
C MET A 112 -11.17 12.42 -7.15
N ILE A 113 -11.87 13.16 -8.01
CA ILE A 113 -12.72 12.58 -9.07
C ILE A 113 -11.90 11.80 -10.09
N ALA A 114 -10.79 12.36 -10.57
CA ALA A 114 -9.95 11.75 -11.60
C ALA A 114 -9.48 10.35 -11.18
N PHE A 115 -9.17 10.16 -9.90
CA PHE A 115 -8.79 8.86 -9.36
C PHE A 115 -9.92 7.83 -9.47
N PHE A 116 -11.15 8.19 -9.07
CA PHE A 116 -12.30 7.28 -9.16
C PHE A 116 -12.70 6.95 -10.60
N VAL A 117 -12.50 7.89 -11.54
CA VAL A 117 -12.76 7.64 -12.98
C VAL A 117 -11.76 6.62 -13.57
N GLY A 118 -10.53 6.60 -13.06
CA GLY A 118 -9.49 5.65 -13.50
C GLY A 118 -9.81 4.19 -13.17
N TRP A 119 -10.54 3.93 -12.09
CA TRP A 119 -10.86 2.57 -11.63
C TRP A 119 -11.75 1.78 -12.61
N PRO A 120 -12.95 2.26 -13.01
CA PRO A 120 -13.73 1.59 -14.05
C PRO A 120 -12.96 1.44 -15.35
N MET A 121 -12.16 2.44 -15.72
CA MET A 121 -11.35 2.40 -16.95
C MET A 121 -10.37 1.21 -16.93
N ILE A 122 -9.64 1.02 -15.84
CA ILE A 122 -8.72 -0.12 -15.70
C ILE A 122 -9.49 -1.43 -15.61
N LEU A 123 -10.61 -1.48 -14.87
CA LEU A 123 -11.44 -2.68 -14.76
C LEU A 123 -11.95 -3.13 -16.14
N PHE A 124 -12.50 -2.22 -16.95
CA PHE A 124 -13.01 -2.59 -18.28
C PHE A 124 -11.90 -2.95 -19.27
N LEU A 125 -10.78 -2.23 -19.27
CA LEU A 125 -9.71 -2.46 -20.25
C LEU A 125 -8.81 -3.65 -19.91
N MET A 126 -8.60 -3.93 -18.61
CA MET A 126 -7.57 -4.87 -18.16
C MET A 126 -8.15 -6.12 -17.49
N ALA A 127 -9.31 -6.06 -16.82
CA ALA A 127 -9.77 -7.18 -16.00
C ALA A 127 -10.02 -8.45 -16.83
N GLU A 128 -10.62 -8.34 -18.03
CA GLU A 128 -10.88 -9.50 -18.87
C GLU A 128 -9.58 -10.15 -19.36
N ARG A 129 -8.61 -9.34 -19.79
CA ARG A 129 -7.31 -9.82 -20.25
C ARG A 129 -6.58 -10.57 -19.13
N LEU A 130 -6.55 -10.02 -17.92
CA LEU A 130 -5.88 -10.64 -16.78
C LEU A 130 -6.60 -11.91 -16.32
N ARG A 131 -7.95 -11.92 -16.32
CA ARG A 131 -8.73 -13.11 -15.99
C ARG A 131 -8.46 -14.27 -16.95
N ASN A 132 -8.29 -13.97 -18.24
CA ASN A 132 -8.02 -14.98 -19.27
C ASN A 132 -6.60 -15.58 -19.19
N LEU A 133 -5.64 -14.92 -18.53
CA LEU A 133 -4.28 -15.46 -18.36
C LEU A 133 -4.19 -16.55 -17.28
N GLY A 134 -5.17 -16.65 -16.38
CA GLY A 134 -5.22 -17.69 -15.34
C GLY A 134 -4.05 -17.68 -14.34
N ARG A 135 -3.34 -16.55 -14.21
CA ARG A 135 -2.23 -16.36 -13.25
C ARG A 135 -2.69 -15.42 -12.14
N PHE A 136 -2.22 -15.69 -10.91
CA PHE A 136 -2.69 -14.99 -9.72
C PHE A 136 -1.86 -13.76 -9.33
N THR A 137 -0.58 -13.69 -9.72
CA THR A 137 0.29 -12.57 -9.33
C THR A 137 0.70 -11.71 -10.53
N PHE A 138 0.89 -10.41 -10.28
CA PHE A 138 1.37 -9.47 -11.30
C PHE A 138 2.74 -9.87 -11.88
N ALA A 139 3.62 -10.44 -11.04
CA ALA A 139 4.91 -10.96 -11.47
C ALA A 139 4.77 -12.14 -12.44
N ASP A 140 3.80 -13.03 -12.22
CA ASP A 140 3.53 -14.17 -13.11
C ASP A 140 2.90 -13.72 -14.44
N ILE A 141 2.03 -12.70 -14.39
CA ILE A 141 1.40 -12.11 -15.58
C ILE A 141 2.46 -11.45 -16.48
N THR A 142 3.33 -10.64 -15.89
CA THR A 142 4.38 -9.92 -16.63
C THR A 142 5.48 -10.86 -17.14
N SER A 143 5.81 -11.89 -16.36
CA SER A 143 6.77 -12.90 -16.79
C SER A 143 6.23 -13.92 -17.80
N TYR A 144 4.93 -13.90 -18.12
CA TYR A 144 4.34 -14.80 -19.11
C TYR A 144 4.98 -14.69 -20.50
N ARG A 145 5.40 -13.48 -20.90
CA ARG A 145 6.08 -13.22 -22.20
C ARG A 145 7.56 -12.85 -22.06
N LEU A 146 8.10 -12.89 -20.85
CA LEU A 146 9.44 -12.40 -20.53
C LEU A 146 10.24 -13.45 -19.75
N ASN A 147 11.51 -13.17 -19.48
CA ASN A 147 12.34 -14.08 -18.70
C ASN A 147 11.89 -14.11 -17.22
N GLN A 148 11.33 -15.25 -16.80
CA GLN A 148 10.71 -15.40 -15.47
C GLN A 148 11.64 -15.08 -14.31
N GLY A 149 12.90 -15.53 -14.36
CA GLY A 149 13.84 -15.31 -13.27
C GLY A 149 14.14 -13.83 -13.06
N LYS A 150 14.44 -13.09 -14.14
CA LYS A 150 14.80 -11.67 -14.05
C LYS A 150 13.59 -10.79 -13.71
N VAL A 151 12.44 -11.05 -14.34
CA VAL A 151 11.23 -10.23 -14.14
C VAL A 151 10.68 -10.39 -12.73
N ARG A 152 10.67 -11.61 -12.17
CA ARG A 152 10.18 -11.84 -10.81
C ARG A 152 11.05 -11.14 -9.77
N THR A 153 12.38 -11.17 -9.92
CA THR A 153 13.29 -10.47 -9.00
C THR A 153 13.14 -8.95 -9.13
N MET A 154 13.00 -8.42 -10.34
CA MET A 154 12.74 -6.99 -10.55
C MET A 154 11.40 -6.55 -9.96
N ALA A 155 10.34 -7.33 -10.15
CA ALA A 155 9.01 -7.05 -9.59
C ALA A 155 9.01 -7.11 -8.05
N ALA A 156 9.75 -8.05 -7.46
CA ALA A 156 9.89 -8.14 -6.01
C ALA A 156 10.65 -6.94 -5.45
N ILE A 157 11.76 -6.55 -6.07
CA ILE A 157 12.55 -5.38 -5.63
C ILE A 157 11.74 -4.10 -5.78
N SER A 158 11.10 -3.87 -6.93
CA SER A 158 10.29 -2.66 -7.15
C SER A 158 9.12 -2.58 -6.18
N SER A 159 8.42 -3.70 -5.94
CA SER A 159 7.33 -3.77 -4.97
C SER A 159 7.83 -3.46 -3.56
N LEU A 160 8.95 -4.05 -3.13
CA LEU A 160 9.50 -3.80 -1.79
C LEU A 160 9.93 -2.34 -1.61
N VAL A 161 10.57 -1.75 -2.63
CA VAL A 161 10.96 -0.33 -2.61
C VAL A 161 9.73 0.57 -2.47
N VAL A 162 8.71 0.38 -3.31
CA VAL A 162 7.48 1.18 -3.27
C VAL A 162 6.75 1.03 -1.93
N VAL A 163 6.63 -0.20 -1.43
CA VAL A 163 5.98 -0.48 -0.13
C VAL A 163 6.76 0.14 1.02
N CYS A 164 8.10 0.08 1.02
CA CYS A 164 8.90 0.74 2.05
C CYS A 164 8.65 2.25 2.10
N PHE A 165 8.73 2.96 0.97
CA PHE A 165 8.43 4.40 0.92
C PHE A 165 6.99 4.70 1.35
N TYR A 166 6.04 3.87 0.90
CA TYR A 166 4.63 4.02 1.24
C TYR A 166 4.37 3.84 2.74
N LEU A 167 4.98 2.84 3.38
CA LEU A 167 4.86 2.61 4.82
C LEU A 167 5.51 3.73 5.64
N VAL A 168 6.66 4.26 5.22
CA VAL A 168 7.29 5.42 5.88
C VAL A 168 6.35 6.62 5.88
N ALA A 169 5.78 6.96 4.73
CA ALA A 169 4.83 8.07 4.61
C ALA A 169 3.59 7.87 5.51
N GLN A 170 3.07 6.65 5.59
CA GLN A 170 1.94 6.34 6.48
C GLN A 170 2.29 6.42 7.96
N MET A 171 3.48 5.96 8.37
CA MET A 171 3.90 6.05 9.77
C MET A 171 4.10 7.49 10.22
N VAL A 172 4.64 8.34 9.36
CA VAL A 172 4.74 9.79 9.62
C VAL A 172 3.35 10.41 9.71
N GLY A 173 2.46 10.08 8.77
CA GLY A 173 1.08 10.57 8.79
C GLY A 173 0.32 10.16 10.05
N ALA A 174 0.43 8.90 10.46
CA ALA A 174 -0.19 8.41 11.69
C ALA A 174 0.41 9.05 12.95
N GLY A 175 1.74 9.24 12.97
CA GLY A 175 2.44 9.86 14.10
C GLY A 175 2.13 11.34 14.30
N GLN A 176 1.72 12.07 13.26
CA GLN A 176 1.26 13.45 13.39
C GLN A 176 -0.18 13.58 13.90
N LEU A 177 -0.96 12.50 13.83
CA LEU A 177 -2.38 12.50 14.22
C LEU A 177 -2.62 12.05 15.67
N ILE A 178 -1.61 11.49 16.35
CA ILE A 178 -1.70 10.95 17.72
C ILE A 178 -0.85 11.74 18.71
#